data_AF-A0A916RKS9-F1
#
_entry.id   AF-A0A916RKS9-F1
#
_cell.length_a   1.000
_cell.length_b   1.000
_cell.length_c   1.000
_cell.angle_alpha   90.00
_cell.angle_beta   90.00
_cell.angle_gamma   90.00
#
_symmetry.space_group_name_H-M   'P 1'
#
loop_
_entity.id
_entity.type
_entity.pdbx_description
1 polymer ?
#
loop_
_entity_poly.entity_id
_entity_poly.type
_entity_poly.pdbx_seq_one_letter_code
_entity_poly.pdbx_strand_id
1 'polypeptide(L)'
;MTSGNPTVRKSARPIHHNWVYRRTVLPILALLRMGASPRKLAWSIAVGLLIGINPLLGTTTVFCLAAAFILRLNLVASQLANHVVYPLELLFVIPFIHIASKLFNLEPIPFSANELFHFARKHPIELIRQLWQWEWHAFVLWAALATVAVPLIALALTPLLRKLLFRVEHHQYPILHPIEHAEHNA
;
A
#
# COMPACT_ATOMS: atom_id res chain seq x y z
N MET A 1 4.35 -61.00 -19.74
CA MET A 1 4.26 -60.54 -18.34
C MET A 1 4.89 -59.16 -18.27
N THR A 2 4.06 -58.14 -18.25
CA THR A 2 4.41 -56.72 -18.35
C THR A 2 4.77 -56.18 -16.96
N SER A 3 6.04 -55.86 -16.73
CA SER A 3 6.49 -55.23 -15.49
C SER A 3 6.18 -53.73 -15.55
N GLY A 4 5.21 -53.31 -14.75
CA GLY A 4 4.79 -51.91 -14.62
C GLY A 4 5.82 -51.09 -13.85
N ASN A 5 6.24 -49.98 -14.45
CA ASN A 5 7.07 -48.97 -13.80
C ASN A 5 6.15 -47.91 -13.16
N PRO A 6 6.07 -47.79 -11.83
CA PRO A 6 5.34 -46.68 -11.22
C PRO A 6 6.24 -45.45 -11.24
N THR A 7 6.16 -44.65 -12.30
CA THR A 7 6.72 -43.30 -12.26
C THR A 7 5.89 -42.48 -11.27
N VAL A 8 6.41 -42.39 -10.05
CA VAL A 8 5.92 -41.52 -8.99
C VAL A 8 5.92 -40.09 -9.52
N ARG A 9 4.73 -39.64 -9.96
CA ARG A 9 4.44 -38.27 -10.37
C ARG A 9 4.81 -37.38 -9.19
N LYS A 10 5.93 -36.64 -9.31
CA LYS A 10 6.35 -35.66 -8.31
C LYS A 10 5.14 -34.80 -7.98
N SER A 11 4.61 -34.95 -6.77
CA SER A 11 3.49 -34.16 -6.29
C SER A 11 3.89 -32.70 -6.36
N ALA A 12 3.25 -31.96 -7.26
CA ALA A 12 3.35 -30.51 -7.29
C ALA A 12 2.93 -30.02 -5.90
N ARG A 13 3.88 -29.51 -5.11
CA ARG A 13 3.58 -28.98 -3.79
C ARG A 13 2.49 -27.92 -3.96
N PRO A 14 1.33 -28.02 -3.30
CA PRO A 14 0.36 -26.95 -3.33
C PRO A 14 1.03 -25.76 -2.65
N ILE A 15 1.45 -24.78 -3.44
CA ILE A 15 1.90 -23.49 -2.90
C ILE A 15 0.64 -22.91 -2.27
N HIS A 16 0.48 -23.04 -0.96
CA HIS A 16 -0.49 -22.27 -0.20
C HIS A 16 -0.20 -20.79 -0.50
N HIS A 17 -0.87 -20.25 -1.51
CA HIS A 17 -0.78 -18.84 -1.85
C HIS A 17 -1.46 -18.10 -0.71
N ASN A 18 -0.66 -17.67 0.27
CA ASN A 18 -1.09 -16.88 1.42
C ASN A 18 -2.06 -15.80 0.93
N TRP A 19 -3.20 -15.64 1.62
CA TRP A 19 -4.26 -14.68 1.24
C TRP A 19 -3.71 -13.28 0.93
N VAL A 20 -2.70 -12.84 1.70
CA VAL A 20 -1.96 -11.59 1.48
C VAL A 20 -1.29 -11.56 0.10
N TYR A 21 -0.60 -12.62 -0.29
CA TYR A 21 0.05 -12.73 -1.61
C TYR A 21 -0.97 -12.59 -2.74
N ARG A 22 -2.16 -13.22 -2.60
CA ARG A 22 -3.23 -13.08 -3.60
C ARG A 22 -3.75 -11.66 -3.70
N ARG A 23 -3.82 -10.93 -2.59
CA ARG A 23 -4.38 -9.57 -2.54
C ARG A 23 -3.38 -8.49 -2.95
N THR A 24 -2.07 -8.69 -2.73
CA THR A 24 -1.05 -7.67 -2.98
C THR A 24 -0.16 -7.97 -4.19
N VAL A 25 0.36 -9.19 -4.33
CA VAL A 25 1.36 -9.52 -5.35
C VAL A 25 0.71 -9.85 -6.69
N LEU A 26 -0.40 -10.60 -6.70
CA LEU A 26 -1.07 -10.98 -7.96
C LEU A 26 -1.53 -9.79 -8.81
N PRO A 27 -2.15 -8.73 -8.26
CA PRO A 27 -2.52 -7.57 -9.08
C PRO A 27 -1.31 -6.84 -9.67
N ILE A 28 -0.20 -6.76 -8.93
CA ILE A 28 1.05 -6.15 -9.42
C ILE A 28 1.61 -6.98 -10.59
N LEU A 29 1.60 -8.32 -10.48
CA LEU A 29 2.00 -9.20 -11.56
C LEU A 29 1.09 -9.06 -12.80
N ALA A 30 -0.22 -8.92 -12.59
CA ALA A 30 -1.16 -8.67 -13.68
C ALA A 30 -0.86 -7.34 -14.38
N LEU A 31 -0.58 -6.28 -13.63
CA LEU A 31 -0.22 -4.97 -14.18
C LEU A 31 1.09 -5.02 -14.99
N LEU A 32 2.11 -5.73 -14.50
CA LEU A 32 3.35 -5.96 -15.23
C LEU A 32 3.11 -6.70 -16.56
N ARG A 33 2.24 -7.72 -16.56
CA ARG A 33 1.87 -8.47 -17.78
C ARG A 33 1.10 -7.63 -18.80
N MET A 34 0.31 -6.66 -18.33
CA MET A 34 -0.38 -5.70 -19.20
C MET A 34 0.57 -4.62 -19.78
N GLY A 35 1.88 -4.79 -19.64
CA GLY A 35 2.89 -3.88 -20.19
C GLY A 35 3.21 -2.67 -19.33
N ALA A 36 2.83 -2.67 -18.04
CA ALA A 36 3.21 -1.59 -17.14
C ALA A 36 4.74 -1.55 -16.95
N SER A 37 5.36 -0.38 -17.19
CA SER A 37 6.78 -0.17 -16.93
C SER A 37 7.12 -0.45 -15.46
N PRO A 38 8.12 -1.31 -15.15
CA PRO A 38 8.52 -1.61 -13.77
C PRO A 38 8.89 -0.37 -12.95
N ARG A 39 9.54 0.61 -13.60
CA ARG A 39 9.90 1.88 -12.94
C ARG A 39 8.66 2.67 -12.57
N LYS A 40 7.74 2.85 -13.53
CA LYS A 40 6.49 3.59 -13.31
C LYS A 40 5.63 2.92 -12.22
N LEU A 41 5.58 1.59 -12.22
CA LEU A 41 4.86 0.81 -11.23
C LEU A 41 5.49 0.93 -9.83
N ALA A 42 6.82 0.96 -9.73
CA ALA A 42 7.52 1.21 -8.48
C ALA A 42 7.18 2.59 -7.89
N TRP A 43 7.16 3.63 -8.72
CA TRP A 43 6.75 4.98 -8.30
C TRP A 43 5.28 5.03 -7.88
N SER A 44 4.38 4.37 -8.61
CA SER A 44 2.97 4.22 -8.19
C SER A 44 2.84 3.62 -6.80
N ILE A 45 3.52 2.50 -6.57
CA ILE A 45 3.46 1.78 -5.29
C ILE A 45 4.03 2.68 -4.18
N ALA A 46 5.22 3.27 -4.39
CA ALA A 46 5.84 4.14 -3.40
C ALA A 46 4.95 5.33 -3.01
N VAL A 47 4.36 6.02 -3.99
CA VAL A 47 3.43 7.14 -3.76
C VAL A 47 2.20 6.67 -2.98
N GLY A 48 1.57 5.57 -3.41
CA GLY A 48 0.40 5.03 -2.72
C GLY A 48 0.68 4.58 -1.29
N LEU A 49 1.83 3.95 -1.04
CA LEU A 49 2.24 3.54 0.31
C LEU A 49 2.46 4.76 1.23
N LEU A 50 3.10 5.81 0.74
CA LEU A 50 3.44 6.96 1.58
C LEU A 50 2.24 7.88 1.80
N ILE A 51 1.41 8.10 0.78
CA ILE A 51 0.17 8.85 0.93
C ILE A 51 -0.84 8.12 1.82
N GLY A 52 -0.90 6.79 1.75
CA GLY A 52 -1.80 6.02 2.59
C GLY A 52 -1.41 5.90 4.06
N ILE A 53 -0.28 6.47 4.49
CA ILE A 53 0.08 6.63 5.91
C ILE A 53 0.07 8.09 6.37
N ASN A 54 -0.46 8.99 5.54
CA ASN A 54 -0.59 10.41 5.88
C ASN A 54 -1.47 10.58 7.12
N PRO A 55 -1.07 11.42 8.11
CA PRO A 55 -1.84 11.63 9.32
C PRO A 55 -3.19 12.35 9.12
N LEU A 56 -3.47 12.93 7.95
CA LEU A 56 -4.76 13.59 7.66
C LEU A 56 -5.81 12.56 7.21
N LEU A 57 -6.67 12.17 8.15
CA LEU A 57 -7.76 11.23 7.93
C LEU A 57 -8.67 11.67 6.77
N GLY A 58 -9.01 10.72 5.89
CA GLY A 58 -9.95 10.95 4.78
C GLY A 58 -9.39 11.72 3.59
N THR A 59 -8.16 12.23 3.67
CA THR A 59 -7.52 12.94 2.54
C THR A 59 -6.69 12.03 1.64
N THR A 60 -6.31 10.84 2.13
CA THR A 60 -5.36 9.93 1.47
C THR A 60 -5.81 9.50 0.09
N THR A 61 -7.10 9.20 -0.08
CA THR A 61 -7.67 8.85 -1.39
C THR A 61 -7.53 9.99 -2.40
N VAL A 62 -7.93 11.21 -2.02
CA VAL A 62 -7.88 12.38 -2.93
C VAL A 62 -6.43 12.71 -3.29
N PHE A 63 -5.54 12.72 -2.31
CA PHE A 63 -4.12 12.99 -2.55
C PHE A 63 -3.46 11.90 -3.38
N CYS A 64 -3.80 10.63 -3.17
CA CYS A 64 -3.24 9.53 -3.94
C CYS A 64 -3.68 9.59 -5.40
N LEU A 65 -4.97 9.86 -5.64
CA LEU A 65 -5.51 10.09 -6.99
C LEU A 65 -4.84 11.29 -7.66
N ALA A 66 -4.75 12.42 -6.96
CA ALA A 66 -4.14 13.64 -7.48
C ALA A 66 -2.66 13.43 -7.82
N ALA A 67 -1.88 12.84 -6.91
CA ALA A 67 -0.46 12.57 -7.13
C ALA A 67 -0.25 11.58 -8.28
N ALA A 68 -1.05 10.51 -8.34
CA ALA A 68 -0.99 9.54 -9.43
C ALA A 68 -1.32 10.19 -10.78
N PHE A 69 -2.29 11.10 -10.81
CA PHE A 69 -2.66 11.84 -12.02
C PHE A 69 -1.56 12.83 -12.46
N ILE A 70 -1.10 13.69 -11.54
CA ILE A 70 -0.07 14.72 -11.81
C ILE A 70 1.24 14.08 -12.27
N LEU A 71 1.69 13.05 -11.57
CA LEU A 71 2.92 12.32 -11.88
C LEU A 71 2.73 11.29 -13.01
N ARG A 72 1.52 11.24 -13.60
CA ARG A 72 1.11 10.32 -14.67
C ARG A 72 1.40 8.86 -14.34
N LEU A 73 1.27 8.45 -13.09
CA LEU A 73 1.55 7.10 -12.58
C LEU A 73 0.43 6.10 -12.92
N ASN A 74 0.64 4.82 -12.63
CA ASN A 74 -0.41 3.81 -12.71
C ASN A 74 -1.38 3.97 -11.52
N LEU A 75 -2.60 4.45 -11.81
CA LEU A 75 -3.62 4.75 -10.81
C LEU A 75 -4.04 3.53 -9.98
N VAL A 76 -4.22 2.38 -10.64
CA VAL A 76 -4.63 1.13 -9.98
C VAL A 76 -3.59 0.70 -8.97
N ALA A 77 -2.30 0.74 -9.35
CA ALA A 77 -1.21 0.39 -8.46
C ALA A 77 -1.09 1.34 -7.26
N SER A 78 -1.25 2.66 -7.50
CA SER A 78 -1.21 3.66 -6.42
C SER A 78 -2.35 3.45 -5.43
N GLN A 79 -3.59 3.25 -5.90
CA GLN A 79 -4.75 3.01 -5.04
C GLN A 79 -4.65 1.67 -4.31
N LEU A 80 -4.13 0.62 -4.96
CA LEU A 80 -3.91 -0.67 -4.30
C LEU A 80 -2.92 -0.53 -3.15
N ALA A 81 -1.80 0.17 -3.39
CA ALA A 81 -0.82 0.44 -2.35
C ALA A 81 -1.42 1.25 -1.19
N ASN A 82 -2.18 2.32 -1.50
CA ASN A 82 -2.90 3.15 -0.53
C ASN A 82 -3.84 2.31 0.35
N HIS A 83 -4.65 1.43 -0.25
CA HIS A 83 -5.57 0.57 0.51
C HIS A 83 -4.87 -0.46 1.38
N VAL A 84 -3.71 -0.96 0.95
CA VAL A 84 -2.94 -1.94 1.74
C VAL A 84 -2.39 -1.31 3.03
N VAL A 85 -2.01 -0.04 3.00
CA VAL A 85 -1.47 0.66 4.18
C VAL A 85 -2.51 1.41 5.00
N TYR A 86 -3.75 1.50 4.54
CA TYR A 86 -4.82 2.19 5.28
C TYR A 86 -4.97 1.75 6.75
N PRO A 87 -4.84 0.45 7.13
CA PRO A 87 -4.85 0.06 8.54
C PRO A 87 -3.67 0.65 9.33
N LEU A 88 -2.53 0.87 8.67
CA LEU A 88 -1.36 1.52 9.26
C LEU A 88 -1.56 3.03 9.41
N GLU A 89 -2.36 3.67 8.56
CA GLU A 89 -2.77 5.08 8.72
C GLU A 89 -3.30 5.30 10.14
N LEU A 90 -4.31 4.52 10.52
CA LEU A 90 -4.96 4.62 11.84
C LEU A 90 -3.98 4.34 12.99
N LEU A 91 -3.04 3.41 12.79
CA LEU A 91 -2.03 3.08 13.80
C LEU A 91 -0.99 4.21 13.96
N PHE A 92 -0.60 4.86 12.86
CA PHE A 92 0.48 5.85 12.85
C PHE A 92 0.04 7.28 13.13
N VAL A 93 -1.26 7.60 13.06
CA VAL A 93 -1.77 8.94 13.44
C VAL A 93 -1.27 9.35 14.83
N ILE A 94 -1.40 8.48 15.84
CA ILE A 94 -0.98 8.80 17.21
C ILE A 94 0.55 9.03 17.30
N PRO A 95 1.42 8.13 16.79
CA PRO A 95 2.86 8.37 16.70
C PRO A 95 3.24 9.68 15.99
N PHE A 96 2.62 10.00 14.85
CA PHE A 96 2.92 11.22 14.09
C PHE A 96 2.65 12.47 14.90
N ILE A 97 1.49 12.52 15.55
CA ILE A 97 1.12 13.63 16.43
C ILE A 97 2.14 13.76 17.57
N HIS A 98 2.51 12.65 18.22
CA HIS A 98 3.47 12.69 19.34
C HIS A 98 4.86 13.19 18.92
N ILE A 99 5.35 12.74 17.76
CA ILE A 99 6.64 13.19 17.23
C ILE A 99 6.57 14.66 16.85
N ALA A 100 5.50 15.09 16.19
CA ALA A 100 5.29 16.49 15.81
C ALA A 100 5.22 17.39 17.06
N SER A 101 4.46 17.01 18.09
CA SER A 101 4.36 17.77 19.34
C SER A 101 5.73 17.99 20.00
N LYS A 102 6.56 16.93 20.03
CA LYS A 102 7.93 17.04 20.55
C LYS A 102 8.84 17.90 19.68
N LEU A 103 8.74 17.78 18.36
CA LEU A 103 9.61 18.49 17.42
C LEU A 103 9.30 20.00 17.37
N PHE A 104 8.02 20.37 17.51
CA PHE A 104 7.56 21.75 17.42
C PHE A 104 7.28 22.40 18.79
N ASN A 105 7.62 21.73 19.90
CA ASN A 105 7.37 22.20 21.28
C ASN A 105 5.90 22.60 21.54
N LEU A 106 4.96 21.81 21.01
CA LEU A 106 3.52 22.02 21.21
C LEU A 106 3.09 21.48 22.58
N GLU A 107 2.03 22.03 23.16
CA GLU A 107 1.44 21.45 24.37
C GLU A 107 0.97 20.01 24.12
N PRO A 108 1.20 19.08 25.07
CA PRO A 108 0.72 17.71 24.95
C PRO A 108 -0.81 17.68 24.83
N ILE A 109 -1.32 16.87 23.91
CA ILE A 109 -2.77 16.67 23.79
C ILE A 109 -3.31 16.11 25.13
N PRO A 110 -4.44 16.62 25.66
CA PRO A 110 -5.15 15.96 26.75
C PRO A 110 -5.72 14.63 26.23
N PHE A 111 -4.97 13.54 26.42
CA PHE A 111 -5.30 12.22 25.83
C PHE A 111 -6.46 11.48 26.53
N SER A 112 -7.04 12.03 27.61
CA SER A 112 -8.21 11.41 28.23
C SER A 112 -9.46 11.78 27.44
N ALA A 113 -10.20 10.78 26.94
CA ALA A 113 -11.42 11.02 26.18
C ALA A 113 -12.40 11.93 26.96
N ASN A 114 -12.46 11.78 28.29
CA ASN A 114 -13.28 12.60 29.16
C ASN A 114 -12.85 14.07 29.20
N GLU A 115 -11.55 14.38 29.24
CA GLU A 115 -11.04 15.76 29.15
C GLU A 115 -11.33 16.36 27.79
N LEU A 116 -11.14 15.58 26.73
CA LEU A 116 -11.42 15.99 25.35
C LEU A 116 -12.91 16.30 25.16
N PHE A 117 -13.80 15.45 25.64
CA PHE A 117 -15.25 15.67 25.61
C PHE A 117 -15.69 16.88 26.45
N HIS A 118 -15.09 17.06 27.63
CA HIS A 118 -15.42 18.19 28.50
C HIS A 118 -14.91 19.51 27.91
N PHE A 119 -13.71 19.52 27.34
CA PHE A 119 -13.15 20.68 26.63
C PHE A 119 -13.93 20.99 25.35
N ALA A 120 -14.31 19.98 24.56
CA ALA A 120 -15.15 20.13 23.37
C ALA A 120 -16.49 20.81 23.67
N ARG A 121 -17.14 20.46 24.79
CA ARG A 121 -18.41 21.08 25.19
C ARG A 121 -18.27 22.52 25.62
N LYS A 122 -17.14 22.91 26.22
CA LYS A 122 -16.90 24.28 26.71
C LYS A 122 -16.34 25.21 25.63
N HIS A 123 -15.45 24.70 24.78
CA HIS A 123 -14.71 25.48 23.78
C HIS A 123 -14.58 24.70 22.46
N PRO A 124 -15.67 24.47 21.73
CA PRO A 124 -15.65 23.65 20.51
C PRO A 124 -14.77 24.25 19.40
N ILE A 125 -14.79 25.58 19.24
CA ILE A 125 -14.00 26.28 18.22
C ILE A 125 -12.50 26.21 18.53
N GLU A 126 -12.14 26.34 19.81
CA GLU A 126 -10.74 26.29 20.23
C GLU A 126 -10.16 24.87 20.07
N LEU A 127 -10.96 23.84 20.36
CA LEU A 127 -10.57 22.46 20.09
C LEU A 127 -10.30 22.23 18.60
N ILE A 128 -11.19 22.71 17.72
CA ILE A 128 -10.99 22.61 16.26
C ILE A 128 -9.69 23.31 15.85
N ARG A 129 -9.42 24.49 16.40
CA ARG A 129 -8.20 25.25 16.10
C ARG A 129 -6.93 24.51 16.55
N GLN A 130 -6.95 23.91 17.73
CA GLN A 130 -5.82 23.12 18.24
C GLN A 130 -5.60 21.84 17.45
N LEU A 131 -6.67 21.08 17.17
CA LEU A 131 -6.61 19.89 16.33
C LEU A 131 -6.05 20.22 14.94
N TRP A 132 -6.53 21.31 14.34
CA TRP A 132 -6.04 21.79 13.05
C TRP A 132 -4.54 22.13 13.09
N GLN A 133 -4.07 22.80 14.15
CA GLN A 133 -2.64 23.07 14.31
C GLN A 133 -1.83 21.77 14.43
N TRP A 134 -2.24 20.81 15.25
CA TRP A 134 -1.52 19.55 15.39
C TRP A 134 -1.49 18.73 14.10
N GLU A 135 -2.62 18.68 13.38
CA GLU A 135 -2.70 18.04 12.07
C GLU A 135 -1.74 18.69 11.06
N TRP A 136 -1.65 20.02 11.02
CA TRP A 136 -0.70 20.71 10.14
C TRP A 136 0.76 20.36 10.42
N HIS A 137 1.17 20.33 11.68
CA HIS A 137 2.55 19.99 12.03
C HIS A 137 2.89 18.53 11.71
N ALA A 138 1.95 17.61 11.99
CA ALA A 138 2.08 16.21 11.61
C ALA A 138 2.15 16.04 10.09
N PHE A 139 1.33 16.79 9.34
CA PHE A 139 1.34 16.81 7.88
C PHE A 139 2.67 17.30 7.31
N VAL A 140 3.20 18.41 7.84
CA VAL A 140 4.49 18.97 7.38
C VAL A 140 5.62 17.98 7.63
N LEU A 141 5.65 17.35 8.81
CA LEU A 141 6.61 16.29 9.14
C LEU A 141 6.49 15.11 8.16
N TRP A 142 5.26 14.63 7.94
CA TRP A 142 4.99 13.56 6.99
C TRP A 142 5.42 13.94 5.56
N ALA A 143 5.12 15.14 5.11
CA ALA A 143 5.44 15.61 3.76
C ALA A 143 6.96 15.65 3.54
N ALA A 144 7.72 16.16 4.51
CA ALA A 144 9.18 16.16 4.47
C ALA A 144 9.75 14.73 4.38
N LEU A 145 9.23 13.82 5.20
CA LEU A 145 9.60 12.40 5.15
C LEU A 145 9.24 11.76 3.81
N ALA A 146 8.05 12.04 3.28
CA ALA A 146 7.56 11.48 2.03
C ALA A 146 8.40 11.94 0.82
N THR A 147 8.83 13.20 0.78
CA THR A 147 9.70 13.72 -0.29
C THR A 147 11.00 12.93 -0.42
N VAL A 148 11.55 12.43 0.69
CA VAL A 148 12.77 11.63 0.70
C VAL A 148 12.47 10.14 0.54
N ALA A 149 11.46 9.62 1.24
CA ALA A 149 11.15 8.20 1.28
C ALA A 149 10.59 7.68 -0.05
N VAL A 150 9.74 8.45 -0.74
CA VAL A 150 9.12 8.01 -2.01
C VAL A 150 10.18 7.69 -3.08
N PRO A 151 11.15 8.58 -3.40
CA PRO A 151 12.21 8.24 -4.34
C PRO A 151 13.04 7.03 -3.90
N LEU A 152 13.42 6.94 -2.62
CA LEU A 152 14.22 5.83 -2.11
C LEU A 152 13.50 4.48 -2.30
N ILE A 153 12.23 4.41 -1.92
CA ILE A 153 11.40 3.20 -2.07
C ILE A 153 11.19 2.88 -3.56
N ALA A 154 10.86 3.87 -4.39
CA ALA A 154 10.66 3.66 -5.82
C ALA A 154 11.92 3.13 -6.51
N LEU A 155 13.10 3.68 -6.16
CA LEU A 155 14.38 3.23 -6.69
C LEU A 155 14.73 1.83 -6.20
N ALA A 156 14.45 1.50 -4.94
CA ALA A 156 14.66 0.16 -4.38
C ALA A 156 13.71 -0.90 -4.96
N LEU A 157 12.44 -0.54 -5.23
CA LEU A 157 11.44 -1.45 -5.80
C LEU A 157 11.64 -1.69 -7.30
N THR A 158 12.18 -0.73 -8.04
CA THR A 158 12.41 -0.84 -9.49
C THR A 158 13.19 -2.11 -9.90
N PRO A 159 14.37 -2.43 -9.33
CA PRO A 159 15.12 -3.65 -9.69
C PRO A 159 14.37 -4.92 -9.32
N LEU A 160 13.60 -4.92 -8.22
CA LEU A 160 12.78 -6.07 -7.84
C LEU A 160 11.69 -6.34 -8.88
N LEU A 161 10.96 -5.30 -9.31
CA LEU A 161 9.91 -5.43 -10.32
C LEU A 161 10.47 -5.80 -11.69
N ARG A 162 11.68 -5.32 -12.05
CA ARG A 162 12.37 -5.76 -13.28
C ARG A 162 12.72 -7.24 -13.23
N LYS A 163 13.26 -7.73 -12.11
CA LYS A 163 13.55 -9.17 -11.91
C LYS A 163 12.27 -10.01 -11.97
N LEU A 164 11.18 -9.52 -11.39
CA LEU A 164 9.88 -10.19 -11.45
C LEU A 164 9.34 -10.26 -12.87
N LEU A 165 9.40 -9.17 -13.63
CA LEU A 165 8.98 -9.14 -15.04
C LEU A 165 9.76 -10.17 -15.87
N PHE A 166 11.09 -10.19 -15.72
CA PHE A 166 11.95 -11.15 -16.44
C PHE A 166 11.56 -12.61 -16.14
N ARG A 167 11.24 -12.95 -14.88
CA ARG A 167 10.77 -14.30 -14.50
C ARG A 167 9.40 -14.63 -15.08
N VAL A 168 8.52 -13.64 -15.21
CA VAL A 168 7.19 -13.82 -15.79
C VAL A 168 7.28 -14.10 -17.30
N GLU A 169 8.13 -13.37 -18.03
CA GLU A 169 8.37 -13.60 -19.46
C GLU A 169 8.96 -14.99 -19.72
N HIS A 170 9.84 -15.48 -18.83
CA HIS A 170 10.45 -16.81 -18.92
C HIS A 170 9.59 -17.95 -18.35
N HIS A 171 8.25 -17.81 -18.39
CA HIS A 171 7.26 -18.88 -18.12
C HIS A 171 7.31 -19.52 -16.71
N GLN A 172 7.86 -18.85 -15.69
CA GLN A 172 7.98 -19.43 -14.34
C GLN A 172 6.75 -19.31 -13.43
N TYR A 173 5.59 -18.87 -13.94
CA TYR A 173 4.36 -18.79 -13.13
C TYR A 173 3.29 -19.76 -13.66
N PRO A 174 2.87 -20.77 -12.87
CA PRO A 174 1.74 -21.61 -13.23
C PRO A 174 0.49 -20.74 -13.22
N ILE A 175 -0.12 -20.57 -14.39
CA ILE A 175 -1.37 -19.83 -14.52
C ILE A 175 -2.50 -20.81 -14.19
N LEU A 176 -3.53 -20.35 -13.49
CA LEU A 176 -4.84 -21.00 -13.52
C LEU A 176 -5.19 -21.18 -15.00
N HIS A 177 -5.13 -22.41 -15.50
CA HIS A 177 -5.65 -22.72 -16.81
C HIS A 177 -7.05 -22.10 -16.90
N PRO A 178 -7.41 -21.45 -18.03
CA PRO A 178 -8.82 -21.23 -18.32
C PRO A 178 -9.53 -22.54 -17.98
N ILE A 179 -10.59 -22.49 -17.18
CA ILE A 179 -11.42 -23.68 -16.96
C ILE A 179 -11.93 -24.01 -18.35
N GLU A 180 -11.23 -24.90 -19.03
CA GLU A 180 -11.66 -25.53 -20.26
C GLU A 180 -12.97 -26.18 -19.84
N HIS A 181 -14.08 -25.59 -20.29
CA HIS A 181 -15.39 -26.11 -20.02
C HIS A 181 -15.36 -27.57 -20.46
N ALA A 182 -15.41 -28.45 -19.47
CA ALA A 182 -15.59 -29.87 -19.64
C ALA A 182 -17.03 -30.10 -20.12
N GLU A 183 -17.34 -29.68 -21.35
CA GLU A 183 -18.57 -29.97 -22.07
C GLU A 183 -18.24 -30.12 -23.56
N HIS A 184 -17.32 -31.04 -23.84
CA HIS A 184 -17.37 -31.75 -25.10
C HIS A 184 -16.88 -33.17 -24.84
N ASN A 185 -17.78 -34.03 -24.37
CA ASN A 185 -17.71 -35.47 -24.57
C ASN A 185 -19.05 -36.12 -24.20
N ALA A 186 -19.71 -36.58 -25.26
CA ALA A 186 -20.64 -37.71 -25.36
C ALA A 186 -22.01 -37.61 -24.68
#